data_AF-A0A4R2IAW6-F1
#
_entry.id   AF-A0A4R2IAW6-F1
#
_cell.length_a   1.000
_cell.length_b   1.000
_cell.length_c   1.000
_cell.angle_alpha   90.00
_cell.angle_beta   90.00
_cell.angle_gamma   90.00
#
_symmetry.space_group_name_H-M   'P 1'
#
loop_
_entity.id
_entity.type
_entity.pdbx_description
1 polymer ?
#
loop_
_entity_poly.entity_id
_entity_poly.type
_entity_poly.pdbx_seq_one_letter_code
_entity_poly.pdbx_strand_id
1 'polypeptide(L)'
;MITTVDTGTMVDDLTGDQLIQERGVPTAAEDGRAIAEVIAHQLEHAQAIVLSSDDEAARALAHALNPQALVKTTPAGLLGVRLPAPDAEPGSIVAPLHDDGPVQTLIWQSDRPFHPERLYDALEDLVAGTARGRGTVWLATQPQNRLGWDSFGTNIAIGVLGRWLADLPVERWPSVGQAHQARSALEWHPEYGDRASYLSITGVGLNVRELRDRLDGCVLRADEPAGALTDPFAPYLEGSTAA
;
A
#
# COMPACT_ATOMS: atom_id res chain seq x y z
N MET A 1 10.25 12.37 -12.24
CA MET A 1 8.99 12.71 -12.94
C MET A 1 8.37 13.93 -12.28
N ILE A 2 7.69 14.81 -13.02
CA ILE A 2 6.91 15.93 -12.46
C ILE A 2 5.44 15.65 -12.79
N THR A 3 4.54 15.82 -11.83
CA THR A 3 3.09 15.66 -12.04
C THR A 3 2.33 16.92 -11.64
N THR A 4 1.20 17.15 -12.28
CA THR A 4 0.26 18.24 -11.97
C THR A 4 -1.07 17.62 -11.56
N VAL A 5 -1.67 18.10 -10.47
CA VAL A 5 -2.90 17.50 -9.93
C VAL A 5 -3.94 18.58 -9.69
N ASP A 6 -5.18 18.29 -10.10
CA ASP A 6 -6.30 19.16 -9.79
C ASP A 6 -6.80 18.89 -8.37
N THR A 7 -6.57 19.87 -7.49
CA THR A 7 -7.00 19.84 -6.10
C THR A 7 -8.52 19.72 -5.93
N GLY A 8 -9.31 20.17 -6.91
CA GLY A 8 -10.77 20.11 -6.85
C GLY A 8 -11.35 18.70 -6.96
N THR A 9 -10.61 17.74 -7.53
CA THR A 9 -11.08 16.35 -7.72
C THR A 9 -10.16 15.32 -7.07
N MET A 10 -8.95 15.70 -6.66
CA MET A 10 -7.91 14.78 -6.16
C MET A 10 -8.39 13.80 -5.09
N VAL A 11 -9.18 14.27 -4.12
CA VAL A 11 -9.67 13.40 -3.02
C VAL A 11 -10.67 12.37 -3.55
N ASP A 12 -11.66 12.81 -4.31
CA ASP A 12 -12.67 11.93 -4.90
C ASP A 12 -12.02 10.92 -5.87
N ASP A 13 -11.09 11.40 -6.70
CA ASP A 13 -10.38 10.57 -7.65
C ASP A 13 -9.49 9.51 -6.98
N LEU A 14 -8.92 9.79 -5.80
CA LEU A 14 -8.08 8.85 -5.04
C LEU A 14 -8.88 7.88 -4.17
N THR A 15 -10.09 8.24 -3.75
CA THR A 15 -10.93 7.40 -2.86
C THR A 15 -12.02 6.64 -3.61
N GLY A 16 -12.31 7.02 -4.86
CA GLY A 16 -13.36 6.44 -5.68
C GLY A 16 -12.98 5.15 -6.39
N ASP A 17 -13.95 4.62 -7.14
CA ASP A 17 -13.87 3.40 -7.95
C ASP A 17 -13.87 3.66 -9.47
N GLN A 18 -14.00 4.93 -9.89
CA GLN A 18 -14.13 5.33 -11.29
C GLN A 18 -12.99 4.78 -12.15
N LEU A 19 -13.33 4.17 -13.27
CA LEU A 19 -12.35 3.67 -14.25
C LEU A 19 -11.93 4.77 -15.23
N ILE A 20 -10.71 4.63 -15.76
CA ILE A 20 -10.17 5.54 -16.79
C ILE A 20 -11.07 5.62 -18.02
N GLN A 21 -11.69 4.50 -18.40
CA GLN A 21 -12.61 4.42 -19.53
C GLN A 21 -13.87 5.26 -19.31
N GLU A 22 -14.41 5.24 -18.10
CA GLU A 22 -15.61 6.00 -17.71
C GLU A 22 -15.32 7.51 -17.68
N ARG A 23 -14.09 7.89 -17.31
CA ARG A 23 -13.59 9.26 -17.34
C ARG A 23 -13.29 9.76 -18.76
N GLY A 24 -13.22 8.86 -19.74
CA GLY A 24 -12.94 9.19 -21.14
C GLY A 24 -11.47 9.51 -21.44
N VAL A 25 -10.53 9.01 -20.63
CA VAL A 25 -9.09 9.24 -20.80
C VAL A 25 -8.22 7.97 -20.92
N PRO A 26 -8.66 6.89 -21.59
CA PRO A 26 -7.87 5.65 -21.70
C PRO A 26 -6.61 5.84 -22.53
N THR A 27 -5.53 5.17 -22.12
CA THR A 27 -4.27 5.15 -22.88
C THR A 27 -4.24 4.05 -23.95
N ALA A 28 -5.10 3.03 -23.81
CA ALA A 28 -5.33 1.95 -24.76
C ALA A 28 -6.78 1.43 -24.65
N ALA A 29 -7.25 0.68 -25.64
CA ALA A 29 -8.65 0.20 -25.67
C ALA A 29 -8.98 -0.74 -24.49
N GLU A 30 -7.96 -1.46 -24.02
CA GLU A 30 -8.00 -2.41 -22.91
C GLU A 30 -7.60 -1.81 -21.56
N ASP A 31 -7.38 -0.49 -21.47
CA ASP A 31 -6.95 0.16 -20.23
C ASP A 31 -8.11 0.24 -19.22
N GLY A 32 -8.24 -0.80 -18.40
CA GLY A 32 -9.30 -0.98 -17.40
C GLY A 32 -8.92 -0.54 -15.99
N ARG A 33 -7.83 0.23 -15.81
CA ARG A 33 -7.39 0.66 -14.49
C ARG A 33 -8.33 1.68 -13.87
N ALA A 34 -8.33 1.74 -12.55
CA ALA A 34 -9.01 2.78 -11.80
C ALA A 34 -8.26 4.11 -11.89
N ILE A 35 -9.00 5.23 -11.84
CA ILE A 35 -8.42 6.57 -11.75
C ILE A 35 -7.53 6.68 -10.50
N ALA A 36 -7.99 6.14 -9.37
CA ALA A 36 -7.25 6.13 -8.11
C ALA A 36 -5.86 5.50 -8.26
N GLU A 37 -5.76 4.36 -8.97
CA GLU A 37 -4.50 3.67 -9.24
C GLU A 37 -3.52 4.56 -10.02
N VAL A 38 -4.00 5.23 -11.07
CA VAL A 38 -3.15 6.09 -11.90
C VAL A 38 -2.65 7.30 -11.13
N ILE A 39 -3.54 8.00 -10.42
CA ILE A 39 -3.16 9.20 -9.68
C ILE A 39 -2.21 8.84 -8.54
N ALA A 40 -2.50 7.78 -7.77
CA ALA A 40 -1.62 7.34 -6.70
C ALA A 40 -0.22 7.03 -7.23
N HIS A 41 -0.10 6.26 -8.30
CA HIS A 41 1.20 5.95 -8.90
C HIS A 41 1.94 7.19 -9.40
N GLN A 42 1.25 8.16 -9.99
CA GLN A 42 1.84 9.42 -10.43
C GLN A 42 2.40 10.22 -9.24
N LEU A 43 1.67 10.28 -8.12
CA LEU A 43 2.08 10.99 -6.91
C LEU A 43 3.29 10.33 -6.25
N GLU A 44 3.28 9.01 -6.13
CA GLU A 44 4.31 8.23 -5.44
C GLU A 44 5.68 8.26 -6.11
N HIS A 45 5.71 8.43 -7.43
CA HIS A 45 6.95 8.47 -8.21
C HIS A 45 7.32 9.90 -8.66
N ALA A 46 6.52 10.90 -8.26
CA ALA A 46 6.80 12.29 -8.54
C ALA A 46 8.02 12.76 -7.73
N GLN A 47 8.95 13.43 -8.41
CA GLN A 47 9.97 14.24 -7.74
C GLN A 47 9.41 15.61 -7.35
N ALA A 48 8.44 16.11 -8.13
CA ALA A 48 7.70 17.33 -7.83
C ALA A 48 6.23 17.19 -8.21
N ILE A 49 5.36 17.73 -7.37
CA ILE A 49 3.90 17.76 -7.54
C ILE A 49 3.47 19.22 -7.59
N VAL A 50 2.76 19.61 -8.65
CA VAL A 50 2.18 20.95 -8.78
C VAL A 50 0.66 20.86 -8.60
N LEU A 51 0.16 21.40 -7.50
CA LEU A 51 -1.27 21.46 -7.17
C LEU A 51 -1.93 22.64 -7.90
N SER A 52 -3.15 22.45 -8.41
CA SER A 52 -3.93 23.50 -9.09
C SER A 52 -4.32 24.68 -8.19
N SER A 53 -4.40 24.45 -6.86
CA SER A 53 -4.65 25.47 -5.85
C SER A 53 -3.94 25.12 -4.53
N ASP A 54 -3.98 26.01 -3.54
CA ASP A 54 -3.47 25.75 -2.18
C ASP A 54 -4.56 25.09 -1.33
N ASP A 55 -4.82 23.82 -1.59
CA ASP A 55 -5.75 22.99 -0.82
C ASP A 55 -5.01 22.16 0.22
N GLU A 56 -5.48 22.21 1.47
CA GLU A 56 -4.84 21.55 2.60
C GLU A 56 -4.89 20.03 2.50
N ALA A 57 -6.03 19.46 2.10
CA ALA A 57 -6.21 18.01 2.02
C ALA A 57 -5.39 17.42 0.87
N ALA A 58 -5.39 18.07 -0.30
CA ALA A 58 -4.58 17.68 -1.45
C ALA A 58 -3.08 17.73 -1.13
N ARG A 59 -2.62 18.80 -0.48
CA ARG A 59 -1.22 18.92 -0.04
C ARG A 59 -0.85 17.86 1.00
N ALA A 60 -1.70 17.61 1.98
CA ALA A 60 -1.48 16.58 2.99
C ALA A 60 -1.45 15.18 2.35
N LEU A 61 -2.34 14.87 1.41
CA LEU A 61 -2.35 13.59 0.68
C LEU A 61 -1.08 13.41 -0.15
N ALA A 62 -0.67 14.45 -0.89
CA ALA A 62 0.56 14.43 -1.67
C ALA A 62 1.78 14.10 -0.80
N HIS A 63 1.89 14.75 0.37
CA HIS A 63 2.97 14.46 1.32
C HIS A 63 2.86 13.09 1.98
N ALA A 64 1.65 12.63 2.30
CA ALA A 64 1.45 11.31 2.91
C ALA A 64 1.79 10.17 1.94
N LEU A 65 1.47 10.32 0.65
CA LEU A 65 1.80 9.34 -0.39
C LEU A 65 3.26 9.41 -0.83
N ASN A 66 3.85 10.61 -0.84
CA ASN A 66 5.24 10.82 -1.20
C ASN A 66 5.89 11.92 -0.34
N PRO A 67 6.44 11.53 0.83
CA PRO A 67 7.09 12.48 1.73
C PRO A 67 8.31 13.20 1.14
N GLN A 68 8.90 12.66 0.07
CA GLN A 68 10.10 13.20 -0.57
C GLN A 68 9.78 14.12 -1.75
N ALA A 69 8.53 14.16 -2.22
CA ALA A 69 8.14 14.99 -3.34
C ALA A 69 8.19 16.48 -2.97
N LEU A 70 8.71 17.29 -3.88
CA LEU A 70 8.58 18.74 -3.79
C LEU A 70 7.16 19.16 -4.21
N VAL A 71 6.34 19.55 -3.24
CA VAL A 71 4.98 20.04 -3.50
C VAL A 71 4.99 21.56 -3.69
N LYS A 72 4.39 22.05 -4.78
CA LYS A 72 4.20 23.47 -5.11
C LYS A 72 2.79 23.71 -5.63
N THR A 73 2.34 24.96 -5.63
CA THR A 73 1.04 25.37 -6.20
C THR A 73 1.18 26.11 -7.53
N THR A 74 2.41 26.36 -7.99
CA THR A 74 2.69 26.96 -9.29
C THR A 74 3.95 26.37 -9.91
N PRO A 75 4.04 26.26 -11.25
CA PRO A 75 5.27 25.84 -11.93
C PRO A 75 6.45 26.79 -11.68
N ALA A 76 6.19 28.08 -11.48
CA ALA A 76 7.22 29.07 -11.14
C ALA A 76 7.97 28.72 -9.85
N GLY A 77 7.31 28.03 -8.91
CA GLY A 77 7.92 27.53 -7.68
C GLY A 77 8.96 26.43 -7.88
N LEU A 78 9.13 25.91 -9.10
CA LEU A 78 10.16 24.92 -9.45
C LEU A 78 11.41 25.54 -10.09
N LEU A 79 11.40 26.85 -10.38
CA LEU A 79 12.54 27.52 -11.01
C LEU A 79 13.78 27.46 -10.10
N GLY A 80 14.91 27.01 -10.66
CA GLY A 80 16.19 26.92 -9.96
C GLY A 80 16.31 25.76 -8.97
N VAL A 81 15.29 24.91 -8.84
CA VAL A 81 15.33 23.72 -7.99
C VAL A 81 16.09 22.60 -8.69
N ARG A 82 17.04 21.98 -7.99
CA ARG A 82 17.61 20.68 -8.39
C ARG A 82 16.91 19.57 -7.63
N LEU A 83 16.20 18.72 -8.36
CA LEU A 83 15.54 17.56 -7.78
C LEU A 83 16.58 16.47 -7.47
N PRO A 84 16.54 15.85 -6.29
CA PRO A 84 17.40 14.72 -5.99
C PRO A 84 17.10 13.55 -6.93
N ALA A 85 18.08 12.66 -7.11
CA ALA A 85 17.86 11.39 -7.77
C ALA A 85 16.82 10.58 -6.96
N PRO A 86 15.92 9.83 -7.63
CA PRO A 86 15.00 8.95 -6.92
C PRO A 86 15.80 7.90 -6.13
N ASP A 87 15.61 7.86 -4.81
CA ASP A 87 16.33 6.98 -3.88
C ASP A 87 15.37 6.05 -3.10
N ALA A 88 14.11 6.00 -3.50
CA ALA A 88 13.10 5.14 -2.88
C ALA A 88 12.95 3.84 -3.69
N GLU A 89 13.24 2.71 -3.05
CA GLU A 89 12.94 1.37 -3.58
C GLU A 89 11.41 1.21 -3.76
N PRO A 90 10.93 0.70 -4.92
CA PRO A 90 9.52 0.37 -5.12
C PRO A 90 8.98 -0.53 -4.02
N GLY A 91 7.82 -0.19 -3.46
CA GLY A 91 7.18 -0.95 -2.39
C GLY A 91 7.71 -0.69 -0.97
N SER A 92 8.64 0.25 -0.79
CA SER A 92 9.05 0.70 0.55
C SER A 92 7.91 1.47 1.22
N ILE A 93 7.56 1.07 2.45
CA ILE A 93 6.65 1.85 3.31
C ILE A 93 7.49 2.96 3.94
N VAL A 94 7.29 4.19 3.50
CA VAL A 94 7.86 5.36 4.18
C VAL A 94 6.94 5.70 5.34
N ALA A 95 7.49 5.76 6.55
CA ALA A 95 6.73 6.17 7.72
C ALA A 95 6.12 7.57 7.47
N PRO A 96 4.82 7.76 7.72
CA PRO A 96 4.18 9.05 7.54
C PRO A 96 4.85 10.06 8.48
N LEU A 97 5.05 11.29 8.01
CA LEU A 97 5.16 12.40 8.95
C LEU A 97 3.80 12.54 9.62
N HIS A 98 3.73 12.32 10.93
CA HIS A 98 2.53 12.62 11.71
C HIS A 98 2.21 14.11 11.53
N ASP A 99 1.04 14.40 10.98
CA ASP A 99 0.48 15.73 10.85
C ASP A 99 -0.93 15.69 11.45
N ASP A 100 -1.31 16.71 12.22
CA ASP A 100 -2.66 16.85 12.81
C ASP A 100 -3.70 17.29 11.74
N GLY A 101 -3.40 17.05 10.47
CA GLY A 101 -4.17 17.48 9.31
C GLY A 101 -5.33 16.54 8.98
N PRO A 102 -6.06 16.83 7.87
CA PRO A 102 -7.23 16.06 7.46
C PRO A 102 -6.88 14.63 6.97
N VAL A 103 -5.60 14.34 6.72
CA VAL A 103 -5.11 13.06 6.23
C VAL A 103 -4.48 12.28 7.37
N GLN A 104 -4.89 11.02 7.52
CA GLN A 104 -4.31 10.12 8.50
C GLN A 104 -3.74 8.90 7.79
N THR A 105 -2.67 8.35 8.36
CA THR A 105 -2.11 7.07 7.93
C THR A 105 -2.03 6.12 9.11
N LEU A 106 -2.73 5.00 9.00
CA LEU A 106 -2.60 3.86 9.90
C LEU A 106 -1.38 3.04 9.48
N ILE A 107 -0.41 2.88 10.39
CA ILE A 107 0.59 1.82 10.33
C ILE A 107 0.14 0.69 11.26
N TRP A 108 -0.08 -0.48 10.68
CA TRP A 108 -0.54 -1.68 11.37
C TRP A 108 0.44 -2.83 11.16
N GLN A 109 0.67 -3.62 12.21
CA GLN A 109 1.59 -4.74 12.22
C GLN A 109 1.01 -5.88 13.05
N SER A 110 1.24 -7.11 12.60
CA SER A 110 0.90 -8.33 13.35
C SER A 110 1.94 -9.43 13.12
N ASP A 111 2.36 -10.06 14.21
CA ASP A 111 3.15 -11.28 14.25
C ASP A 111 2.29 -12.55 14.23
N ARG A 112 0.98 -12.39 13.96
CA ARG A 112 0.01 -13.48 13.74
C ARG A 112 -0.48 -13.47 12.30
N PRO A 113 -0.67 -14.65 11.67
CA PRO A 113 -1.20 -14.73 10.32
C PRO A 113 -2.66 -14.32 10.26
N PHE A 114 -3.09 -13.80 9.12
CA PHE A 114 -4.50 -13.58 8.81
C PHE A 114 -5.26 -14.89 8.66
N HIS A 115 -6.48 -14.91 9.19
CA HIS A 115 -7.49 -15.89 8.81
C HIS A 115 -8.03 -15.53 7.42
N PRO A 116 -7.99 -16.43 6.43
CA PRO A 116 -8.30 -16.09 5.05
C PRO A 116 -9.75 -15.65 4.86
N GLU A 117 -10.73 -16.37 5.40
CA GLU A 117 -12.16 -15.96 5.27
C GLU A 117 -12.43 -14.60 5.95
N ARG A 118 -11.97 -14.39 7.19
CA ARG A 118 -12.17 -13.10 7.89
C ARG A 118 -11.51 -11.94 7.17
N LEU A 119 -10.32 -12.13 6.61
CA LEU A 119 -9.67 -11.08 5.82
C LEU A 119 -10.48 -10.79 4.55
N TYR A 120 -10.91 -11.83 3.83
CA TYR A 120 -11.69 -11.71 2.60
C TYR A 120 -13.02 -10.96 2.85
N ASP A 121 -13.75 -11.34 3.89
CA ASP A 121 -15.02 -10.71 4.29
C ASP A 121 -14.86 -9.25 4.74
N ALA A 122 -13.64 -8.84 5.11
CA ALA A 122 -13.35 -7.49 5.57
C ALA A 122 -12.78 -6.58 4.47
N LEU A 123 -12.45 -7.09 3.28
CA LEU A 123 -11.71 -6.32 2.28
C LEU A 123 -12.42 -5.02 1.88
N GLU A 124 -13.73 -5.09 1.61
CA GLU A 124 -14.54 -3.92 1.22
C GLU A 124 -14.50 -2.82 2.28
N ASP A 125 -14.71 -3.19 3.55
CA ASP A 125 -14.66 -2.24 4.67
C ASP A 125 -13.26 -1.67 4.89
N LEU A 126 -12.20 -2.47 4.65
CA LEU A 126 -10.81 -2.06 4.87
C LEU A 126 -10.33 -1.02 3.86
N VAL A 127 -10.92 -0.98 2.66
CA VAL A 127 -10.55 -0.01 1.61
C VAL A 127 -11.54 1.15 1.50
N ALA A 128 -12.72 1.04 2.12
CA ALA A 128 -13.74 2.10 2.11
C ALA A 128 -13.19 3.43 2.64
N GLY A 129 -13.25 4.47 1.80
CA GLY A 129 -12.77 5.82 2.13
C GLY A 129 -11.24 5.95 2.25
N THR A 130 -10.49 4.90 1.91
CA THR A 130 -9.03 4.96 1.85
C THR A 130 -8.59 5.52 0.51
N ALA A 131 -7.49 6.28 0.50
CA ALA A 131 -6.86 6.73 -0.74
C ALA A 131 -5.82 5.71 -1.21
N ARG A 132 -5.10 5.09 -0.27
CA ARG A 132 -3.99 4.20 -0.58
C ARG A 132 -3.73 3.22 0.56
N GLY A 133 -3.59 1.94 0.26
CA GLY A 133 -3.09 0.95 1.21
C GLY A 133 -2.01 0.06 0.64
N ARG A 134 -0.91 -0.14 1.37
CA ARG A 134 0.26 -0.93 0.93
C ARG A 134 0.77 -1.85 2.03
N GLY A 135 1.38 -2.96 1.63
CA GLY A 135 2.33 -3.63 2.49
C GLY A 135 2.46 -5.13 2.21
N THR A 136 2.65 -5.89 3.28
CA THR A 136 2.89 -7.33 3.25
C THR A 136 1.86 -8.04 4.11
N VAL A 137 1.34 -9.17 3.61
CA VAL A 137 0.35 -10.01 4.27
C VAL A 137 0.93 -11.39 4.49
N TRP A 138 0.82 -11.87 5.73
CA TRP A 138 1.02 -13.26 6.10
C TRP A 138 -0.34 -13.95 6.25
N LEU A 139 -0.66 -14.85 5.33
CA LEU A 139 -1.92 -15.60 5.32
C LEU A 139 -1.71 -17.01 5.87
N ALA A 140 -2.58 -17.48 6.77
CA ALA A 140 -2.41 -18.77 7.45
C ALA A 140 -2.33 -19.97 6.49
N THR A 141 -3.10 -19.93 5.39
CA THR A 141 -3.15 -20.97 4.35
C THR A 141 -1.99 -20.90 3.35
N GLN A 142 -1.20 -19.81 3.37
CA GLN A 142 -0.07 -19.57 2.47
C GLN A 142 1.24 -19.37 3.27
N PRO A 143 1.64 -20.30 4.14
CA PRO A 143 2.69 -20.07 5.14
C PRO A 143 4.10 -19.87 4.54
N GLN A 144 4.30 -20.28 3.29
CA GLN A 144 5.57 -20.12 2.57
C GLN A 144 5.61 -18.88 1.67
N ASN A 145 4.45 -18.31 1.36
CA ASN A 145 4.35 -17.19 0.43
C ASN A 145 4.22 -15.89 1.20
N ARG A 146 5.06 -14.92 0.84
CA ARG A 146 4.92 -13.52 1.25
C ARG A 146 3.97 -12.86 0.27
N LEU A 147 2.82 -12.40 0.76
CA LEU A 147 1.83 -11.74 -0.10
C LEU A 147 2.01 -10.22 -0.02
N GLY A 148 1.83 -9.54 -1.14
CA GLY A 148 1.78 -8.09 -1.22
C GLY A 148 0.34 -7.62 -1.12
N TRP A 149 0.12 -6.54 -0.38
CA TRP A 149 -1.15 -5.80 -0.36
C TRP A 149 -0.94 -4.52 -1.15
N ASP A 150 -1.79 -4.28 -2.14
CA ASP A 150 -1.76 -3.07 -2.93
C ASP A 150 -3.19 -2.57 -3.20
N SER A 151 -3.57 -1.42 -2.64
CA SER A 151 -4.93 -0.87 -2.78
C SER A 151 -4.93 0.62 -3.12
N PHE A 152 -5.89 1.01 -3.96
CA PHE A 152 -6.10 2.36 -4.49
C PHE A 152 -7.59 2.65 -4.51
N GLY A 153 -8.01 3.68 -3.77
CA GLY A 153 -9.44 3.88 -3.53
C GLY A 153 -10.07 2.60 -2.96
N THR A 154 -11.14 2.14 -3.59
CA THR A 154 -11.84 0.90 -3.25
C THR A 154 -11.27 -0.37 -3.90
N ASN A 155 -10.23 -0.23 -4.73
CA ASN A 155 -9.63 -1.37 -5.44
C ASN A 155 -8.51 -1.99 -4.61
N ILE A 156 -8.41 -3.32 -4.64
CA ILE A 156 -7.36 -4.07 -3.97
C ILE A 156 -6.79 -5.16 -4.88
N ALA A 157 -5.47 -5.29 -4.85
CA ALA A 157 -4.72 -6.38 -5.40
C ALA A 157 -3.92 -7.05 -4.28
N ILE A 158 -4.03 -8.38 -4.21
CA ILE A 158 -3.19 -9.23 -3.36
C ILE A 158 -2.48 -10.22 -4.27
N GLY A 159 -1.15 -10.27 -4.19
CA GLY A 159 -0.32 -11.09 -5.06
C GLY A 159 0.91 -11.67 -4.38
N VAL A 160 1.55 -12.66 -4.99
CA VAL A 160 2.73 -13.33 -4.41
C VAL A 160 3.99 -12.51 -4.68
N LEU A 161 4.65 -12.04 -3.62
CA LEU A 161 5.94 -11.34 -3.69
C LEU A 161 7.15 -12.28 -3.65
N GLY A 162 6.91 -13.58 -3.47
CA GLY A 162 7.93 -14.61 -3.34
C GLY A 162 7.90 -15.28 -1.96
N ARG A 163 9.01 -15.90 -1.57
CA ARG A 163 9.14 -16.59 -0.28
C ARG A 163 9.62 -15.64 0.83
N TRP A 164 9.32 -16.02 2.06
CA TRP A 164 9.90 -15.44 3.27
C TRP A 164 11.42 -15.68 3.33
N LEU A 165 12.18 -14.77 3.95
CA LEU A 165 13.62 -14.92 4.11
C LEU A 165 13.97 -16.20 4.88
N ALA A 166 13.14 -16.56 5.86
CA ALA A 166 13.24 -17.81 6.62
C ALA A 166 13.10 -19.09 5.78
N ASP A 167 12.49 -19.00 4.59
CA ASP A 167 12.33 -20.13 3.66
C ASP A 167 13.34 -20.09 2.50
N LEU A 168 14.21 -19.08 2.45
CA LEU A 168 15.22 -18.94 1.42
C LEU A 168 16.57 -19.51 1.90
N PRO A 169 17.29 -20.27 1.04
CA PRO A 169 18.69 -20.61 1.29
C PRO A 169 19.52 -19.35 1.54
N VAL A 170 20.47 -19.41 2.47
CA VAL A 170 21.27 -18.25 2.91
C VAL A 170 22.04 -17.60 1.75
N GLU A 171 22.41 -18.39 0.73
CA GLU A 171 23.10 -17.92 -0.46
C GLU A 171 22.23 -16.99 -1.32
N ARG A 172 20.90 -17.03 -1.17
CA ARG A 172 19.97 -16.13 -1.86
C ARG A 172 19.71 -14.84 -1.10
N TRP A 173 20.06 -14.76 0.18
CA TRP A 173 19.81 -13.55 0.98
C TRP A 173 20.44 -12.29 0.37
N PRO A 174 21.68 -12.30 -0.18
CA PRO A 174 22.25 -11.13 -0.83
C PRO A 174 21.46 -10.60 -2.05
N SER A 175 20.58 -11.41 -2.64
CA SER A 175 19.71 -10.99 -3.75
C SER A 175 18.43 -10.28 -3.28
N VAL A 176 18.14 -10.35 -1.98
CA VAL A 176 17.04 -9.64 -1.34
C VAL A 176 17.51 -8.23 -0.98
N GLY A 177 16.71 -7.20 -1.24
CA GLY A 177 17.07 -5.80 -0.93
C GLY A 177 17.46 -5.59 0.54
N GLN A 178 18.46 -4.74 0.79
CA GLN A 178 19.01 -4.53 2.14
C GLN A 178 17.97 -4.03 3.14
N ALA A 179 17.05 -3.16 2.72
CA ALA A 179 15.97 -2.67 3.57
C ALA A 179 15.05 -3.81 4.05
N HIS A 180 14.74 -4.77 3.17
CA HIS A 180 13.95 -5.94 3.54
C HIS A 180 14.73 -6.83 4.52
N GLN A 181 16.00 -7.14 4.24
CA GLN A 181 16.84 -7.92 5.16
C GLN A 181 16.94 -7.27 6.55
N ALA A 182 17.13 -5.95 6.60
CA ALA A 182 17.23 -5.20 7.86
C ALA A 182 15.93 -5.28 8.68
N ARG A 183 14.77 -5.13 8.02
CA ARG A 183 13.46 -5.28 8.67
C ARG A 183 13.24 -6.70 9.19
N SER A 184 13.49 -7.71 8.36
CA SER A 184 13.39 -9.12 8.74
C SER A 184 14.27 -9.44 9.96
N ALA A 185 15.48 -8.88 10.03
CA ALA A 185 16.39 -9.08 11.16
C ALA A 185 15.91 -8.39 12.45
N LEU A 186 15.30 -7.20 12.34
CA LEU A 186 14.78 -6.45 13.48
C LEU A 186 13.59 -7.16 14.15
N GLU A 187 12.77 -7.85 13.34
CA GLU A 187 11.46 -8.37 13.73
C GLU A 187 11.41 -9.90 13.70
N TRP A 188 12.58 -10.54 13.72
CA TRP A 188 12.70 -11.98 13.58
C TRP A 188 12.05 -12.72 14.75
N HIS A 189 11.02 -13.50 14.47
CA HIS A 189 10.37 -14.38 15.43
C HIS A 189 11.16 -15.69 15.60
N PRO A 190 11.38 -16.20 16.82
CA PRO A 190 12.12 -17.45 17.05
C PRO A 190 11.54 -18.68 16.34
N GLU A 191 10.22 -18.74 16.19
CA GLU A 191 9.52 -19.88 15.58
C GLU A 191 9.17 -19.65 14.10
N TYR A 192 8.86 -18.41 13.73
CA TYR A 192 8.27 -18.09 12.42
C TYR A 192 9.21 -17.31 11.50
N GLY A 193 10.41 -16.96 11.98
CA GLY A 193 11.37 -16.17 11.23
C GLY A 193 10.85 -14.78 10.94
N ASP A 194 10.96 -14.32 9.69
CA ASP A 194 10.53 -12.98 9.25
C ASP A 194 9.04 -12.88 8.86
N ARG A 195 8.23 -13.89 9.20
CA ARG A 195 6.79 -13.89 8.89
C ARG A 195 6.05 -12.93 9.78
N ALA A 196 5.54 -11.86 9.19
CA ALA A 196 4.62 -10.93 9.82
C ALA A 196 3.89 -10.12 8.75
N SER A 197 2.75 -9.56 9.15
CA SER A 197 1.96 -8.66 8.31
C SER A 197 2.26 -7.21 8.67
N TYR A 198 2.32 -6.35 7.65
CA TYR A 198 2.59 -4.92 7.77
C TYR A 198 1.72 -4.21 6.77
N LEU A 199 0.90 -3.27 7.22
CA LEU A 199 0.03 -2.48 6.36
C LEU A 199 0.18 -1.00 6.70
N SER A 200 0.24 -0.19 5.65
CA SER A 200 0.13 1.27 5.71
C SER A 200 -1.10 1.66 4.93
N ILE A 201 -2.10 2.25 5.60
CA ILE A 201 -3.37 2.68 4.99
C ILE A 201 -3.53 4.18 5.22
N THR A 202 -3.64 4.94 4.14
CA THR A 202 -3.72 6.41 4.11
C THR A 202 -5.05 6.85 3.52
N GLY A 203 -5.65 7.90 4.09
CA GLY A 203 -6.89 8.49 3.60
C GLY A 203 -7.27 9.76 4.33
N VAL A 204 -8.27 10.46 3.80
CA VAL A 204 -8.83 11.67 4.41
C VAL A 204 -9.88 11.27 5.45
N GLY A 205 -9.77 11.79 6.68
CA GLY A 205 -10.76 11.56 7.72
C GLY A 205 -10.89 10.10 8.19
N LEU A 206 -9.84 9.28 8.03
CA LEU A 206 -9.89 7.87 8.41
C LEU A 206 -10.20 7.68 9.91
N ASN A 207 -11.06 6.71 10.20
CA ASN A 207 -11.21 6.19 11.56
C ASN A 207 -10.12 5.13 11.81
N VAL A 208 -8.91 5.59 12.13
CA VAL A 208 -7.73 4.74 12.34
C VAL A 208 -7.96 3.66 13.41
N ARG A 209 -8.76 3.96 14.44
CA ARG A 209 -9.11 3.01 15.49
C ARG A 209 -9.99 1.89 14.95
N GLU A 210 -11.04 2.21 14.22
CA GLU A 210 -11.95 1.22 13.63
C GLU A 210 -11.23 0.32 12.62
N LEU A 211 -10.39 0.91 11.76
CA LEU A 211 -9.56 0.14 10.82
C LEU A 211 -8.61 -0.82 11.55
N ARG A 212 -7.96 -0.36 12.62
CA ARG A 212 -7.10 -1.21 13.46
C ARG A 212 -7.91 -2.35 14.11
N ASP A 213 -9.04 -2.04 14.72
CA ASP A 213 -9.90 -3.04 15.36
C ASP A 213 -10.40 -4.09 14.33
N ARG A 214 -10.69 -3.67 13.10
CA ARG A 214 -11.05 -4.56 11.99
C ARG A 214 -9.90 -5.49 11.60
N LEU A 215 -8.70 -4.94 11.39
CA LEU A 215 -7.50 -5.73 11.05
C LEU A 215 -7.14 -6.71 12.17
N ASP A 216 -7.18 -6.27 13.43
CA ASP A 216 -6.94 -7.11 14.61
C ASP A 216 -7.98 -8.24 14.73
N GLY A 217 -9.21 -7.99 14.28
CA GLY A 217 -10.27 -8.98 14.18
C GLY A 217 -10.05 -10.05 13.10
N CYS A 218 -9.22 -9.77 12.09
CA CYS A 218 -8.98 -10.67 10.96
C CYS A 218 -7.82 -11.66 11.18
N VAL A 219 -6.94 -11.41 12.15
CA VAL A 219 -5.81 -12.33 12.45
C VAL A 219 -6.22 -13.52 13.30
N LEU A 220 -5.53 -14.66 13.14
CA LEU A 220 -5.77 -15.85 13.95
C LEU A 220 -5.54 -15.54 15.44
N ARG A 221 -6.45 -16.04 16.28
CA ARG A 221 -6.34 -16.03 17.73
C ARG A 221 -5.44 -17.18 18.18
N ALA A 222 -4.87 -17.06 19.38
CA ALA A 222 -3.91 -18.03 19.89
C ALA A 222 -4.45 -19.46 20.05
N ASP A 223 -5.77 -19.61 20.16
CA ASP A 223 -6.49 -20.88 20.29
C ASP A 223 -6.96 -21.49 18.97
N GLU A 224 -6.82 -20.76 17.85
CA GLU A 224 -7.25 -21.23 16.53
C GLU A 224 -6.12 -21.99 15.83
N PRO A 225 -6.32 -23.27 15.46
CA PRO A 225 -5.34 -23.98 14.66
C PRO A 225 -5.31 -23.40 13.24
N ALA A 226 -4.12 -23.25 12.66
CA ALA A 226 -3.97 -22.86 11.25
C ALA A 226 -4.41 -23.93 10.24
N GLY A 227 -4.89 -25.10 10.70
CA GLY A 227 -5.21 -26.25 9.86
C GLY A 227 -6.64 -26.26 9.31
N ALA A 228 -6.77 -26.56 8.01
CA ALA A 228 -8.02 -26.77 7.26
C ALA A 228 -8.97 -25.55 7.18
N LEU A 229 -8.40 -24.35 7.00
CA LEU A 229 -9.16 -23.14 6.69
C LEU A 229 -9.56 -23.12 5.21
N THR A 230 -10.75 -22.61 4.89
CA THR A 230 -11.14 -22.34 3.50
C THR A 230 -10.37 -21.13 3.00
N ASP A 231 -9.73 -21.22 1.84
CA ASP A 231 -8.96 -20.12 1.27
C ASP A 231 -9.67 -19.48 0.07
N PRO A 232 -10.47 -18.41 0.26
CA PRO A 232 -11.05 -17.67 -0.86
C PRO A 232 -10.00 -16.97 -1.73
N PHE A 233 -8.74 -16.82 -1.28
CA PHE A 233 -7.67 -16.22 -2.07
C PHE A 233 -7.01 -17.22 -3.03
N ALA A 234 -7.12 -18.53 -2.77
CA ALA A 234 -6.40 -19.56 -3.54
C ALA A 234 -6.57 -19.44 -5.07
N PRO A 235 -7.78 -19.23 -5.63
CA PRO A 235 -7.95 -19.10 -7.08
C PRO A 235 -7.21 -17.91 -7.70
N TYR A 236 -6.94 -16.86 -6.92
CA TYR A 236 -6.25 -15.65 -7.37
C TYR A 236 -4.73 -15.76 -7.24
N LEU A 237 -4.25 -16.65 -6.37
CA LEU A 237 -2.83 -16.88 -6.11
C LEU A 237 -2.25 -18.03 -6.97
N GLU A 238 -3.10 -18.98 -7.40
CA GLU A 238 -2.75 -20.07 -8.31
C GLU A 238 -2.41 -19.54 -9.72
N GLY A 239 -1.14 -19.18 -9.93
CA GLY A 239 -0.63 -18.65 -11.20
C GLY A 239 0.15 -17.33 -11.05
N SER A 240 0.04 -16.68 -9.89
CA SER A 240 0.89 -15.55 -9.52
C SER A 240 2.26 -16.07 -9.09
N THR A 241 3.16 -16.30 -10.04
CA THR A 241 4.59 -16.45 -9.72
C THR A 241 5.18 -15.05 -9.58
N ALA A 242 5.94 -14.81 -8.51
CA ALA A 242 6.73 -13.59 -8.35
C ALA A 242 7.53 -13.36 -9.64
N ALA A 243 7.28 -12.22 -10.31
CA ALA A 243 8.03 -11.75 -11.46
C ALA A 243 9.43 -11.30 -11.05
#